data_AF-A0A527VCF4-F1
#
_entry.id   AF-A0A527VCF4-F1
#
_cell.length_a   1.000
_cell.length_b   1.000
_cell.length_c   1.000
_cell.angle_alpha   90.00
_cell.angle_beta   90.00
_cell.angle_gamma   90.00
#
_symmetry.space_group_name_H-M   'P 1'
#
loop_
_entity.id
_entity.type
_entity.pdbx_description
1 polymer ?
#
loop_
_entity_poly.entity_id
_entity_poly.type
_entity_poly.pdbx_seq_one_letter_code
_entity_poly.pdbx_strand_id
1 'polypeptide(L)'
;MTTTNDATAAIERRIGIPKSRGATVARRLTEQGLLPAGAPGKAPELDRADFVTLLIGLASDAPLSCVADAVATYRELTPQEGSRQPP
;
A
#
# COMPACT_ATOMS: atom_id res chain seq x y z
N MET A 1 -1.27 14.13 1.25
CA MET A 1 -2.13 13.17 1.97
C MET A 1 -3.19 12.67 1.00
N THR A 2 -3.35 11.35 0.87
CA THR A 2 -4.32 10.70 -0.02
C THR A 2 -4.97 9.56 0.76
N THR A 3 -6.23 9.25 0.53
CA THR A 3 -6.86 8.11 1.23
C THR A 3 -6.58 6.79 0.51
N THR A 4 -6.74 5.65 1.18
CA THR A 4 -6.74 4.33 0.52
C THR A 4 -7.76 4.27 -0.64
N ASN A 5 -8.89 4.96 -0.50
CA ASN A 5 -9.91 5.04 -1.53
C ASN A 5 -9.41 5.80 -2.78
N ASP A 6 -8.71 6.91 -2.59
CA ASP A 6 -8.13 7.68 -3.70
C ASP A 6 -7.00 6.90 -4.38
N ALA A 7 -6.15 6.24 -3.58
CA ALA A 7 -5.05 5.42 -4.09
C ALA A 7 -5.57 4.25 -4.94
N THR A 8 -6.56 3.51 -4.44
CA THR A 8 -7.15 2.37 -5.18
C THR A 8 -7.89 2.82 -6.44
N ALA A 9 -8.58 3.96 -6.40
CA ALA A 9 -9.21 4.54 -7.60
C ALA A 9 -8.17 4.99 -8.65
N ALA A 10 -7.06 5.58 -8.21
CA ALA A 10 -5.96 5.97 -9.11
C ALA A 10 -5.29 4.74 -9.75
N ILE A 11 -5.06 3.69 -8.97
CA ILE A 11 -4.48 2.42 -9.45
C ILE A 11 -5.41 1.76 -10.47
N GLU A 12 -6.72 1.70 -10.21
CA GLU A 12 -7.69 1.15 -11.17
C GLU A 12 -7.67 1.93 -12.48
N ARG A 13 -7.72 3.27 -12.41
CA ARG A 13 -7.72 4.13 -13.60
C ARG A 13 -6.42 4.07 -14.42
N ARG A 14 -5.27 3.82 -13.78
CA ARG A 14 -3.95 3.95 -14.43
C ARG A 14 -3.26 2.61 -14.72
N ILE A 15 -3.55 1.59 -13.93
CA ILE A 15 -2.89 0.28 -13.96
C ILE A 15 -3.90 -0.83 -14.29
N GLY A 16 -5.21 -0.58 -14.12
CA GLY A 16 -6.27 -1.54 -14.44
C GLY A 16 -6.53 -2.58 -13.37
N ILE A 17 -5.94 -2.44 -12.17
CA ILE A 17 -6.21 -3.35 -11.05
C ILE A 17 -7.52 -2.91 -10.37
N PRO A 18 -8.53 -3.80 -10.25
CA PRO A 18 -9.84 -3.42 -9.72
C PRO A 18 -9.76 -2.86 -8.31
N LYS A 19 -10.57 -1.81 -8.06
CA LYS A 19 -10.63 -1.17 -6.74
C LYS A 19 -11.03 -2.12 -5.61
N SER A 20 -11.90 -3.09 -5.91
CA SER A 20 -12.31 -4.14 -4.96
C SER A 20 -11.12 -4.96 -4.46
N ARG A 21 -10.23 -5.39 -5.36
CA ARG A 21 -8.98 -6.08 -5.01
C ARG A 21 -8.06 -5.15 -4.22
N GLY A 22 -7.96 -3.89 -4.63
CA GLY A 22 -7.26 -2.84 -3.90
C GLY A 22 -7.69 -2.73 -2.44
N ALA A 23 -9.00 -2.68 -2.18
CA ALA A 23 -9.56 -2.59 -0.84
C ALA A 23 -9.28 -3.85 0.01
N THR A 24 -9.39 -5.05 -0.58
CA THR A 24 -9.08 -6.31 0.12
C THR A 24 -7.62 -6.40 0.52
N VAL A 25 -6.70 -6.08 -0.40
CA VAL A 25 -5.25 -6.07 -0.11
C VAL A 25 -4.92 -5.00 0.92
N ALA A 26 -5.45 -3.78 0.78
CA ALA A 26 -5.22 -2.70 1.74
C ALA A 26 -5.65 -3.09 3.16
N ARG A 27 -6.85 -3.67 3.30
CA ARG A 27 -7.33 -4.18 4.59
C ARG A 27 -6.37 -5.21 5.17
N ARG A 28 -5.92 -6.17 4.36
CA ARG A 28 -5.00 -7.21 4.81
C ARG A 28 -3.66 -6.64 5.26
N LEU A 29 -3.12 -5.66 4.54
CA LEU A 29 -1.88 -4.99 4.92
C LEU A 29 -2.05 -4.15 6.19
N THR A 30 -3.20 -3.50 6.40
CA THR A 30 -3.53 -2.82 7.65
C THR A 30 -3.62 -3.81 8.83
N GLU A 31 -4.27 -4.97 8.65
CA GLU A 31 -4.33 -6.04 9.67
C GLU A 31 -2.94 -6.59 10.04
N GLN A 32 -1.95 -6.43 9.18
CA GLN A 32 -0.55 -6.82 9.42
C GLN A 32 0.34 -5.63 9.84
N GLY A 33 -0.23 -4.44 10.05
CA GLY A 33 0.50 -3.25 10.48
C GLY A 33 1.38 -2.59 9.40
N LEU A 34 1.22 -2.98 8.13
CA LEU A 34 1.99 -2.44 7.00
C LEU A 34 1.36 -1.20 6.36
N LEU A 35 0.08 -0.94 6.63
CA LEU A 35 -0.62 0.28 6.24
C LEU A 35 -1.32 0.89 7.47
N PRO A 36 -1.49 2.22 7.50
CA PRO A 36 -2.17 2.89 8.60
C PRO A 36 -3.64 2.43 8.70
N ALA A 37 -4.10 2.24 9.93
CA ALA A 37 -5.51 2.03 10.20
C ALA A 37 -6.26 3.37 10.21
N GLY A 38 -7.49 3.36 9.69
CA GLY A 38 -8.41 4.47 9.90
C GLY A 38 -8.88 4.54 11.36
N ALA A 39 -9.47 5.67 11.74
CA ALA A 39 -10.16 5.84 13.01
C ALA A 39 -11.68 5.98 12.76
N PRO A 40 -12.55 5.81 13.78
CA PRO A 40 -13.97 6.07 13.63
C PRO A 40 -14.23 7.46 13.03
N GLY A 41 -14.89 7.50 11.86
CA GLY A 41 -15.17 8.74 11.13
C GLY A 41 -14.00 9.36 10.35
N LYS A 42 -12.81 8.76 10.38
CA LYS A 42 -11.62 9.26 9.67
C LYS A 42 -10.99 8.17 8.79
N ALA A 43 -10.99 8.40 7.48
CA ALA A 43 -10.31 7.53 6.53
C ALA A 43 -8.79 7.51 6.80
N PRO A 44 -8.11 6.37 6.61
CA PRO A 44 -6.66 6.31 6.70
C PRO A 44 -6.04 7.25 5.66
N GLU A 45 -5.10 8.07 6.12
CA GLU A 45 -4.26 8.90 5.27
C GLU A 45 -3.01 8.10 4.92
N LEU A 46 -2.74 7.96 3.62
CA LEU A 46 -1.56 7.32 3.08
C LEU A 46 -0.52 8.37 2.69
N ASP A 47 0.73 8.08 3.03
CA ASP A 47 1.90 8.77 2.50
C ASP A 47 2.46 8.08 1.23
N ARG A 48 3.63 8.51 0.78
CA ARG A 48 4.31 7.92 -0.39
C ARG A 48 4.72 6.46 -0.13
N ALA A 49 5.25 6.15 1.05
CA ALA A 49 5.72 4.82 1.39
C ALA A 49 4.53 3.86 1.49
N ASP A 50 3.41 4.30 2.07
CA ASP A 50 2.17 3.55 2.14
C ASP A 50 1.61 3.24 0.75
N PHE A 51 1.62 4.22 -0.16
CA PHE A 51 1.19 4.01 -1.54
C PHE A 51 2.05 2.94 -2.24
N VAL A 52 3.37 3.00 -2.06
CA VAL A 52 4.29 2.01 -2.64
C VAL A 52 4.06 0.62 -2.04
N THR A 53 3.84 0.53 -0.73
CA THR A 53 3.48 -0.72 -0.03
C THR A 53 2.21 -1.34 -0.63
N LEU A 54 1.15 -0.54 -0.82
CA LEU A 54 -0.08 -1.00 -1.45
C LEU A 54 0.14 -1.46 -2.89
N LEU A 55 0.92 -0.70 -3.66
CA LEU A 55 1.22 -1.02 -5.05
C LEU A 55 2.00 -2.33 -5.18
N ILE A 56 3.01 -2.55 -4.35
CA ILE A 56 3.79 -3.80 -4.30
C ILE A 56 2.86 -4.97 -3.95
N GLY A 57 2.02 -4.82 -2.93
CA GLY A 57 1.07 -5.88 -2.54
C GLY A 57 0.15 -6.27 -3.69
N LEU A 58 -0.35 -5.30 -4.45
CA LEU A 58 -1.21 -5.55 -5.61
C LEU A 58 -0.46 -6.16 -6.79
N ALA A 59 0.77 -5.72 -7.05
CA ALA A 59 1.59 -6.17 -8.18
C ALA A 59 2.27 -7.53 -7.95
N SER A 60 2.44 -7.96 -6.70
CA SER A 60 3.12 -9.21 -6.34
C SER A 60 2.39 -10.48 -6.80
N ASP A 61 1.09 -10.37 -7.11
CA ASP A 61 0.16 -11.48 -7.32
C ASP A 61 0.20 -12.60 -6.25
N ALA A 62 0.72 -12.27 -5.06
CA ALA A 62 0.76 -13.19 -3.95
C ALA A 62 -0.66 -13.49 -3.43
N PRO A 63 -0.91 -14.72 -2.93
CA PRO A 63 -2.12 -15.00 -2.16
C PRO A 63 -2.26 -14.02 -0.98
N LEU A 64 -3.50 -13.67 -0.61
CA LEU A 64 -3.76 -12.73 0.50
C LEU A 64 -3.12 -13.15 1.84
N SER A 65 -2.90 -14.44 2.05
CA SER A 65 -2.20 -14.95 3.25
C SER A 65 -0.71 -14.55 3.27
N CYS A 66 -0.09 -14.37 2.11
CA CYS A 66 1.35 -14.16 1.93
C CYS A 66 1.68 -12.75 1.41
N VAL A 67 0.68 -11.91 1.15
CA VAL A 67 0.89 -10.57 0.57
C VAL A 67 1.78 -9.67 1.44
N ALA A 68 1.73 -9.82 2.77
CA ALA A 68 2.59 -9.08 3.68
C ALA A 68 4.07 -9.49 3.55
N ASP A 69 4.33 -10.79 3.42
CA ASP A 69 5.69 -11.31 3.22
C ASP A 69 6.27 -10.85 1.88
N ALA A 70 5.47 -10.91 0.81
CA ALA A 70 5.87 -10.42 -0.50
C ALA A 70 6.20 -8.92 -0.47
N VAL A 71 5.38 -8.12 0.22
CA VAL A 71 5.66 -6.69 0.42
C VAL A 71 6.98 -6.48 1.16
N ALA A 72 7.25 -7.23 2.24
CA ALA A 72 8.50 -7.13 2.97
C ALA A 72 9.71 -7.44 2.07
N THR A 73 9.66 -8.54 1.31
CA THR A 73 10.73 -8.93 0.37
C THR A 73 11.02 -7.85 -0.67
N TYR A 74 9.99 -7.29 -1.32
CA TYR A 74 10.23 -6.25 -2.33
C TYR A 74 10.62 -4.90 -1.73
N ARG A 75 10.21 -4.61 -0.49
CA ARG A 75 10.62 -3.40 0.24
C ARG A 75 12.09 -3.44 0.64
N GLU A 76 12.67 -4.61 0.90
CA GLU A 76 14.12 -4.77 1.12
C GLU A 76 14.94 -4.39 -0.12
N LEU A 77 14.38 -4.60 -1.32
CA LEU A 77 15.01 -4.22 -2.58
C LEU A 77 14.84 -2.73 -2.92
N THR A 78 14.00 -2.01 -2.18
CA THR A 78 13.72 -0.60 -2.40
C THR A 78 14.48 0.22 -1.36
N PRO A 79 15.40 1.13 -1.76
CA PRO A 79 16.05 2.02 -0.81
C PRO A 79 14.98 2.78 -0.01
N GLN A 80 14.97 2.59 1.31
CA GLN A 80 14.13 3.41 2.17
C GLN A 80 14.73 4.82 2.17
N GLU A 81 13.97 5.84 1.77
CA GLU A 81 14.45 7.22 1.82
C GLU A 81 14.66 7.61 3.29
N GLY A 82 15.89 7.40 3.75
CA GLY A 82 16.40 7.81 5.06
C GLY A 82 17.90 8.02 4.94
N SER A 83 18.32 9.10 4.24
CA SER A 83 19.66 9.73 4.31
C SER A 83 20.03 10.67 3.13
N ARG A 84 19.09 11.12 2.28
CA ARG A 84 19.42 12.23 1.36
C ARG A 84 19.10 13.58 2.01
N GLN A 85 20.01 14.04 2.86
CA GLN A 85 20.10 15.45 3.22
C GLN A 85 20.31 16.26 1.91
N PRO A 86 19.48 17.27 1.59
CA PRO A 86 19.77 18.16 0.48
C PRO A 86 21.04 18.98 0.79
N PRO A 87 21.81 19.38 -0.24
CA PRO A 87 23.03 20.18 -0.06
C PRO A 87 22.74 21.55 0.56
#